data_AF-A0A7R7AWA1-F1
#
_entry.id   AF-A0A7R7AWA1-F1
#
_cell.length_a   1.000
_cell.length_b   1.000
_cell.length_c   1.000
_cell.angle_alpha   90.00
_cell.angle_beta   90.00
_cell.angle_gamma   90.00
#
_symmetry.space_group_name_H-M   'P 1'
#
loop_
_entity.id
_entity.type
_entity.pdbx_description
1 polymer ?
#
loop_
_entity_poly.entity_id
_entity_poly.type
_entity_poly.pdbx_seq_one_letter_code
_entity_poly.pdbx_strand_id
1 'polypeptide(L)' 'MSDLLLSSIFTAFTMVRVVKGPWLRNPQYLATGILGAIVAVLLLNGLWPAYDDDFVIGGVTGIFGSWAGMALFDAILGVA' A
#
# COMPACT_ATOMS: atom_id res chain seq x y z
N MET A 1 -0.51 15.06 6.72
CA MET A 1 -1.16 13.72 6.81
C MET A 1 -2.05 13.33 5.61
N SER A 2 -2.96 14.20 5.14
CA SER A 2 -3.82 13.89 3.97
C SER A 2 -3.02 13.57 2.70
N ASP A 3 -1.94 14.32 2.47
CA ASP A 3 -1.12 14.23 1.26
C ASP A 3 -0.32 12.92 1.25
N LEU A 4 0.15 12.51 2.43
CA LEU A 4 0.86 11.25 2.62
C LEU A 4 -0.05 10.04 2.38
N LEU A 5 -1.29 10.06 2.88
CA LEU A 5 -2.29 9.03 2.62
C LEU A 5 -2.71 8.98 1.14
N LEU A 6 -2.98 10.14 0.53
CA LEU A 6 -3.33 10.21 -0.88
C LEU A 6 -2.22 9.63 -1.75
N SER A 7 -0.97 10.03 -1.51
CA SER A 7 0.20 9.52 -2.22
C SER A 7 0.35 8.00 -2.04
N SER A 8 0.19 7.49 -0.81
CA SER A 8 0.32 6.06 -0.53
C SER A 8 -0.76 5.22 -1.22
N ILE A 9 -2.00 5.73 -1.24
CA ILE A 9 -3.12 5.03 -1.90
C ILE A 9 -2.92 5.03 -3.41
N PHE A 10 -2.60 6.17 -4.03
CA PHE A 10 -2.37 6.22 -5.48
C PHE A 10 -1.23 5.29 -5.89
N THR A 11 -0.15 5.26 -5.13
CA THR A 11 0.95 4.34 -5.39
C THR A 11 0.55 2.88 -5.18
N ALA A 12 -0.28 2.55 -4.19
CA ALA A 12 -0.84 1.20 -4.03
C ALA A 12 -1.63 0.74 -5.26
N PHE A 13 -2.47 1.61 -5.85
CA PHE A 13 -3.18 1.30 -7.10
C PHE A 13 -2.20 0.97 -8.23
N THR A 14 -1.15 1.78 -8.40
CA THR A 14 -0.12 1.51 -9.41
C THR A 14 0.62 0.19 -9.14
N MET A 15 0.94 -0.09 -7.88
CA MET A 15 1.68 -1.30 -7.51
C MET A 15 0.88 -2.56 -7.80
N VAL A 16 -0.40 -2.57 -7.45
CA VAL A 16 -1.31 -3.70 -7.79
C VAL A 16 -1.41 -3.87 -9.30
N ARG A 17 -1.48 -2.77 -10.06
CA ARG A 17 -1.55 -2.81 -11.53
C ARG A 17 -0.32 -3.47 -12.13
N VAL A 18 0.86 -3.15 -11.59
CA VAL A 18 2.16 -3.65 -12.04
C VAL A 18 2.37 -5.13 -11.65
N VAL A 19 2.05 -5.51 -10.41
CA VAL A 19 2.36 -6.84 -9.88
C VAL A 19 1.28 -7.88 -10.23
N LYS A 20 0.00 -7.51 -10.10
CA LYS A 20 -1.14 -8.45 -10.21
C LYS A 20 -2.01 -8.21 -11.45
N GLY A 21 -1.76 -7.16 -12.22
CA GLY A 21 -2.47 -6.88 -13.48
C GLY A 21 -3.77 -6.08 -13.30
N PRO A 22 -4.80 -6.27 -14.16
CA PRO A 22 -5.98 -5.40 -14.17
C PRO A 22 -6.79 -5.48 -12.86
N TRP A 23 -7.12 -4.33 -12.27
CA TRP A 23 -7.85 -4.25 -11.00
C TRP A 23 -9.19 -4.97 -11.01
N LEU A 24 -9.97 -4.82 -12.09
CA LEU A 24 -11.29 -5.45 -12.23
C LEU A 24 -11.22 -6.98 -12.32
N ARG A 25 -10.08 -7.55 -12.72
CA ARG A 25 -9.87 -9.01 -12.72
C ARG A 25 -9.41 -9.52 -11.35
N ASN A 26 -8.74 -8.66 -10.58
CA ASN A 26 -8.07 -9.01 -9.33
C ASN A 26 -8.43 -8.00 -8.21
N PRO A 27 -9.73 -7.80 -7.90
CA PRO A 27 -10.17 -6.78 -6.94
C PRO A 27 -9.68 -7.05 -5.51
N GLN A 28 -9.53 -8.31 -5.13
CA GLN A 28 -9.01 -8.72 -3.82
C GLN A 28 -7.56 -8.25 -3.58
N TYR A 29 -6.73 -8.25 -4.63
CA TYR A 29 -5.36 -7.76 -4.55
C TYR A 29 -5.31 -6.23 -4.44
N LEU A 30 -6.27 -5.54 -5.07
CA LEU A 30 -6.40 -4.10 -4.91
C LEU A 30 -6.80 -3.75 -3.46
N ALA A 31 -7.80 -4.44 -2.91
CA ALA A 31 -8.24 -4.20 -1.54
C ALA A 31 -7.12 -4.45 -0.52
N THR A 32 -6.39 -5.56 -0.65
CA THR A 32 -5.27 -5.91 0.25
C THR A 32 -4.07 -4.99 0.06
N GLY A 33 -3.79 -4.53 -1.17
CA GLY A 33 -2.77 -3.52 -1.44
C GLY A 33 -3.09 -2.17 -0.81
N ILE A 34 -4.34 -1.70 -0.90
CA ILE A 34 -4.79 -0.45 -0.25
C ILE A 34 -4.72 -0.58 1.27
N LEU A 35 -5.22 -1.69 1.83
CA LEU A 35 -5.14 -1.95 3.27
C LEU A 35 -3.69 -1.97 3.76
N GLY A 36 -2.80 -2.65 3.04
CA GLY A 36 -1.37 -2.68 3.36
C GLY A 36 -0.73 -1.29 3.32
N ALA A 37 -1.07 -0.46 2.33
CA ALA A 37 -0.59 0.92 2.25
C ALA A 37 -1.11 1.81 3.39
N ILE A 38 -2.38 1.67 3.78
CA ILE A 38 -2.95 2.39 4.93
C ILE A 38 -2.24 1.99 6.23
N VAL A 39 -2.08 0.68 6.47
CA VAL A 39 -1.39 0.17 7.66
C VAL A 39 0.06 0.66 7.71
N ALA A 40 0.77 0.65 6.58
CA ALA A 40 2.13 1.16 6.50
C ALA A 40 2.22 2.65 6.83
N VAL A 41 1.27 3.46 6.35
CA VAL A 41 1.16 4.89 6.70
C VAL A 41 0.88 5.09 8.19
N LEU A 42 -0.03 4.32 8.78
CA LEU A 42 -0.33 4.40 10.22
C LEU A 42 0.91 4.02 11.07
N LEU A 43 1.68 3.01 10.63
CA LEU A 43 2.93 2.64 11.27
C LEU A 43 3.98 3.75 11.14
N LEU A 44 4.10 4.35 9.95
CA LEU A 44 5.00 5.48 9.73
C LEU A 44 4.66 6.66 10.64
N ASN A 45 3.38 7.01 10.77
CA ASN A 45 2.92 8.06 11.68
C ASN A 45 3.27 7.76 13.14
N GLY A 46 3.05 6.50 13.58
CA GLY A 46 3.34 6.11 14.96
C GLY A 46 4.83 6.09 15.31
N LEU A 47 5.70 5.81 14.34
CA LEU A 47 7.15 5.69 14.55
C LEU A 47 7.91 6.97 14.23
N TRP A 48 7.50 7.69 13.18
CA TRP A 48 8.13 8.91 12.67
C TRP A 48 7.08 9.93 12.18
N PRO A 49 6.36 10.58 13.10
CA PRO A 49 5.34 11.58 12.75
C PRO A 49 5.91 12.81 12.03
N ALA A 50 7.23 13.02 12.07
CA ALA A 50 7.90 14.10 11.35
C ALA A 50 7.73 14.04 9.83
N TYR A 51 7.35 12.88 9.28
CA TYR A 51 7.17 12.67 7.84
C TYR A 51 5.72 12.78 7.36
N ASP A 52 4.77 13.10 8.23
CA ASP A 52 3.33 13.06 7.94
C ASP A 52 2.88 13.92 6.75
N ASP A 53 3.70 14.88 6.35
CA ASP A 53 3.40 15.87 5.32
C ASP A 53 4.22 15.67 4.03
N ASP A 54 5.05 14.62 3.98
CA ASP A 54 5.92 14.35 2.84
C ASP A 54 5.25 13.40 1.84
N PHE A 55 4.90 13.96 0.68
CA PHE A 55 4.27 13.24 -0.42
C PHE A 55 5.16 12.12 -0.98
N VAL A 56 6.48 12.31 -1.03
CA VAL A 56 7.42 11.31 -1.56
C VAL A 56 7.50 10.13 -0.61
N ILE A 57 7.60 10.41 0.69
CA ILE A 57 7.62 9.36 1.71
C ILE A 57 6.30 8.59 1.73
N GLY A 58 5.17 9.28 1.55
CA GLY A 58 3.87 8.62 1.36
C GLY A 58 3.85 7.65 0.20
N GLY A 59 4.42 8.04 -0.94
CA GLY A 59 4.48 7.19 -2.14
C GLY A 59 5.37 5.95 -1.91
N VAL A 60 6.56 6.12 -1.34
CA VAL A 60 7.46 5.01 -1.02
C VAL A 60 6.83 4.06 -0.02
N THR A 61 6.21 4.60 1.03
CA THR A 61 5.48 3.83 2.05
C THR A 61 4.32 3.07 1.43
N GLY A 62 3.60 3.67 0.49
CA GLY A 62 2.51 3.03 -0.25
C GLY A 62 2.97 1.86 -1.12
N ILE A 63 4.13 1.97 -1.78
CA ILE A 63 4.72 0.86 -2.55
C ILE A 63 5.02 -0.34 -1.65
N PHE A 64 5.77 -0.12 -0.57
CA PHE A 64 6.14 -1.21 0.34
C PHE A 64 4.96 -1.77 1.11
N GLY A 65 4.06 -0.90 1.59
CA GLY A 65 2.86 -1.29 2.30
C GLY A 65 1.92 -2.11 1.43
N SER A 66 1.67 -1.69 0.19
CA SER A 66 0.82 -2.45 -0.73
C SER A 66 1.43 -3.77 -1.16
N TRP A 67 2.73 -3.81 -1.41
CA TRP A 67 3.45 -5.07 -1.69
C TRP A 67 3.36 -6.03 -0.51
N ALA A 68 3.65 -5.56 0.71
CA ALA A 68 3.56 -6.37 1.92
C ALA A 68 2.13 -6.88 2.18
N GLY A 69 1.12 -6.04 1.96
CA GLY A 69 -0.29 -6.42 2.08
C GLY A 69 -0.69 -7.53 1.11
N MET A 70 -0.26 -7.44 -0.15
CA MET A 70 -0.49 -8.49 -1.14
C MET A 70 0.31 -9.77 -0.82
N ALA A 71 1.57 -9.66 -0.39
CA ALA A 71 2.41 -10.80 -0.04
C ALA A 71 1.87 -11.56 1.19
N LEU A 72 1.39 -10.84 2.20
CA LEU A 72 0.72 -11.42 3.36
C LEU A 72 -0.56 -12.15 2.93
N PHE A 73 -1.34 -11.56 2.03
CA PHE A 73 -2.55 -12.20 1.48
C PHE A 73 -2.23 -13.50 0.74
N ASP A 74 -1.20 -13.50 -0.12
CA ASP A 74 -0.74 -14.71 -0.81
C ASP A 74 -0.29 -15.79 0.19
N ALA A 75 0.46 -15.39 1.23
CA ALA A 75 0.95 -16.31 2.27
C ALA A 75 -0.20 -16.94 3.06
N ILE A 76 -1.24 -16.17 3.40
CA ILE A 76 -2.43 -16.67 4.10
C ILE A 76 -3.21 -17.68 3.24
N LEU A 77 -3.26 -17.45 1.92
CA LEU A 77 -3.95 -18.35 1.00
C LEU A 77 -3.11 -19.56 0.54
N GLY A 78 -1.82 -19.62 0.92
CA GLY A 78 -0.90 -20.67 0.48
C GLY A 78 -0.58 -20.62 -1.01
N VAL A 79 -0.63 -19.42 -1.60
CA VAL A 79 -0.35 -19.17 -3.03
C VAL A 79 1.13 -18.75 -3.26
N ALA A 80 1.85 -18.45 -2.17
CA ALA A 80 3.25 -18.03 -2.16
C ALA A 80 4.25 -19.18 -2.34
#